data_AF-X1FUY9-F1
#
_entry.id   AF-X1FUY9-F1
#
_cell.length_a   1.000
_cell.length_b   1.000
_cell.length_c   1.000
_cell.angle_alpha   90.00
_cell.angle_beta   90.00
_cell.angle_gamma   90.00
#
_symmetry.space_group_name_H-M   'P 1'
#
loop_
_entity.id
_entity.type
_entity.pdbx_description
1 polymer ?
#
loop_
_entity_poly.entity_id
_entity_poly.type
_entity_poly.pdbx_seq_one_letter_code
_entity_poly.pdbx_strand_id
1 'polypeptide(L)'
;SIIKEFNLSYETVLCPHKDDEDNLVKGTPYHICTHKMGIFAYVVGFFRDTRVKYFKPKSADKTLTQKQRSYYYTIQQALKVFINASYGVFGSKNFPLFCLPVAESTTGIGQYSIKQTIKKAEELGVKVLYGDTDSVFLSNPSKAQMKEISDWSKKELDLDLEEEKTYQFLALSQRKKNYIGIYKDTKHVDIKGLVVKKKNTPEFIKKAFSQLLEILKQITNDDEFQLARKEIIAIVKNNLKKIGKVGAFTLEDYAINISLQKHLKDYIKTIPQHVRAANAFIEREIAKAK
;
A
#
# COMPACT_ATOMS: atom_id res chain seq x y z
N SER A 1 -9.18 12.73 -5.42
CA SER A 1 -10.58 13.14 -5.25
C SER A 1 -10.68 14.18 -4.16
N ILE A 2 -10.33 13.87 -2.91
CA ILE A 2 -10.38 14.81 -1.75
C ILE A 2 -9.90 16.22 -2.09
N ILE A 3 -8.67 16.36 -2.60
CA ILE A 3 -8.08 17.68 -2.94
C ILE A 3 -8.97 18.50 -3.89
N LYS A 4 -9.56 17.85 -4.90
CA LYS A 4 -10.42 18.50 -5.88
C LYS A 4 -11.80 18.82 -5.28
N GLU A 5 -12.46 17.82 -4.71
CA GLU A 5 -13.85 17.92 -4.26
C GLU A 5 -14.00 18.88 -3.07
N PHE A 6 -12.98 18.96 -2.21
CA PHE A 6 -12.95 19.86 -1.06
C PHE A 6 -12.10 21.12 -1.30
N ASN A 7 -11.77 21.44 -2.55
CA ASN A 7 -11.04 22.66 -2.92
C ASN A 7 -9.75 22.90 -2.09
N LEU A 8 -8.98 21.85 -1.82
CA LEU A 8 -7.79 21.94 -0.97
C LEU A 8 -6.60 22.50 -1.75
N SER A 9 -6.15 23.69 -1.36
CA SER A 9 -4.98 24.37 -1.90
C SER A 9 -4.41 25.33 -0.85
N TYR A 10 -3.15 25.73 -1.02
CA TYR A 10 -2.45 26.58 -0.04
C TYR A 10 -3.11 27.95 0.16
N GLU A 11 -3.83 28.44 -0.85
CA GLU A 11 -4.51 29.73 -0.87
C GLU A 11 -6.02 29.66 -0.58
N THR A 12 -6.57 28.46 -0.39
CA THR A 12 -8.00 28.22 -0.12
C THR A 12 -8.25 27.65 1.27
N VAL A 13 -7.33 26.87 1.83
CA VAL A 13 -7.39 26.45 3.23
C VAL A 13 -6.94 27.61 4.11
N LEU A 14 -7.70 27.90 5.19
CA LEU A 14 -7.49 29.07 6.06
C LEU A 14 -7.50 30.41 5.30
N CYS A 15 -8.43 30.55 4.36
CA CYS A 15 -8.56 31.78 3.58
C CYS A 15 -9.00 32.98 4.46
N PRO A 16 -8.75 34.22 4.04
CA PRO A 16 -9.05 35.41 4.85
C PRO A 16 -10.53 35.84 4.84
N HIS A 17 -11.42 35.13 4.15
CA HIS A 17 -12.84 35.50 4.06
C HIS A 17 -13.57 35.11 5.35
N LYS A 18 -14.25 36.08 5.97
CA LYS A 18 -14.93 35.89 7.27
C LYS A 18 -16.13 34.96 7.20
N ASP A 19 -16.81 34.95 6.06
CA ASP A 19 -17.96 34.09 5.80
C ASP A 19 -17.58 32.63 5.55
N ASP A 20 -16.30 32.35 5.25
CA ASP A 20 -15.79 30.99 5.15
C ASP A 20 -15.39 30.41 6.53
N GLU A 21 -15.32 31.18 7.62
CA GLU A 21 -14.85 30.70 8.95
C GLU A 21 -15.66 29.50 9.49
N ASP A 22 -16.96 29.46 9.17
CA ASP A 22 -17.86 28.36 9.56
C ASP A 22 -17.81 27.17 8.59
N ASN A 23 -17.19 27.30 7.42
CA ASN A 23 -17.06 26.25 6.42
C ASN A 23 -15.90 25.29 6.75
N LEU A 24 -16.03 24.60 7.88
CA LEU A 24 -15.01 23.73 8.43
C LEU A 24 -14.84 22.44 7.61
N VAL A 25 -13.58 22.07 7.43
CA VAL A 25 -13.18 20.78 6.89
C VAL A 25 -13.59 19.67 7.85
N LYS A 26 -14.26 18.64 7.35
CA LYS A 26 -14.66 17.47 8.14
C LYS A 26 -13.45 16.84 8.84
N GLY A 27 -13.42 16.92 10.17
CA GLY A 27 -12.40 16.29 11.02
C GLY A 27 -11.14 17.13 11.26
N THR A 28 -11.12 18.41 10.88
CA THR A 28 -10.03 19.34 11.24
C THR A 28 -10.60 20.71 11.67
N PRO A 29 -9.81 21.57 12.34
CA PRO A 29 -10.26 22.90 12.74
C PRO A 29 -10.09 23.95 11.62
N TYR A 30 -9.81 23.54 10.40
CA TYR A 30 -9.51 24.45 9.29
C TYR A 30 -10.75 24.70 8.45
N HIS A 31 -10.92 25.92 7.95
CA HIS A 31 -11.95 26.24 6.97
C HIS A 31 -11.43 26.26 5.54
N ILE A 32 -12.35 26.10 4.58
CA ILE A 32 -12.07 26.10 3.14
C ILE A 32 -12.80 27.25 2.46
N CYS A 33 -12.11 27.89 1.51
CA CYS A 33 -12.68 28.94 0.69
C CYS A 33 -13.80 28.45 -0.26
N THR A 34 -14.94 29.16 -0.25
CA THR A 34 -16.06 28.95 -1.18
C THR A 34 -16.05 29.91 -2.39
N HIS A 35 -15.31 31.03 -2.29
CA HIS A 35 -15.31 32.11 -3.30
C HIS A 35 -14.48 31.80 -4.55
N LYS A 36 -13.42 31.01 -4.42
CA LYS A 36 -12.49 30.72 -5.53
C LYS A 36 -12.02 29.28 -5.53
N MET A 37 -11.80 28.74 -6.73
CA MET A 37 -11.12 27.45 -6.91
C MET A 37 -9.62 27.62 -6.70
N GLY A 38 -9.03 26.79 -5.84
CA GLY A 38 -7.60 26.75 -5.60
C GLY A 38 -6.85 26.16 -6.78
N ILE A 39 -5.66 26.69 -7.07
CA ILE A 39 -4.82 26.27 -8.19
C ILE A 39 -4.46 24.79 -8.10
N PHE A 40 -4.18 24.29 -6.90
CA PHE A 40 -3.79 22.89 -6.73
C PHE A 40 -5.00 21.96 -6.87
N ALA A 41 -6.15 22.33 -6.31
CA ALA A 41 -7.41 21.63 -6.51
C ALA A 41 -7.79 21.54 -7.98
N TYR A 42 -7.64 22.65 -8.71
CA TYR A 42 -7.87 22.72 -10.15
C TYR A 42 -6.92 21.80 -10.94
N VAL A 43 -5.60 21.93 -10.73
CA VAL A 43 -4.59 21.16 -11.49
C VAL A 43 -4.69 19.66 -11.22
N VAL A 44 -4.80 19.26 -9.95
CA VAL A 44 -4.99 17.85 -9.58
C VAL A 44 -6.31 17.32 -10.12
N GLY A 45 -7.36 18.14 -10.05
CA GLY A 45 -8.67 17.83 -10.60
C GLY A 45 -8.63 17.61 -12.10
N PHE A 46 -7.92 18.47 -12.84
CA PHE A 46 -7.69 18.33 -14.28
C PHE A 46 -7.00 17.00 -14.59
N PHE A 47 -5.83 16.72 -13.99
CA PHE A 47 -5.12 15.46 -14.24
C PHE A 47 -5.95 14.23 -13.90
N ARG A 48 -6.72 14.29 -12.80
CA ARG A 48 -7.63 13.21 -12.41
C ARG A 48 -8.71 13.00 -13.44
N ASP A 49 -9.39 14.05 -13.85
CA ASP A 49 -10.51 13.96 -14.79
C ASP A 49 -10.02 13.54 -16.18
N THR A 50 -8.90 14.09 -16.67
CA THR A 50 -8.27 13.64 -17.93
C THR A 50 -7.89 12.16 -17.86
N ARG A 51 -7.33 11.71 -16.74
CA ARG A 51 -7.01 10.30 -16.54
C ARG A 51 -8.26 9.42 -16.57
N VAL A 52 -9.26 9.74 -15.75
CA VAL A 52 -10.43 8.88 -15.51
C VAL A 52 -11.41 8.90 -16.68
N LYS A 53 -11.64 10.07 -17.29
CA LYS A 53 -12.64 10.24 -18.35
C LYS A 53 -12.08 9.85 -19.73
N TYR A 54 -10.77 9.98 -19.97
CA TYR A 54 -10.18 9.77 -21.29
C TYR A 54 -9.17 8.61 -21.33
N PHE A 55 -8.06 8.71 -20.61
CA PHE A 55 -6.96 7.76 -20.78
C PHE A 55 -7.22 6.36 -20.19
N LYS A 56 -7.88 6.28 -19.03
CA LYS A 56 -8.24 4.99 -18.38
C LYS A 56 -9.18 4.17 -19.28
N PRO A 57 -10.32 4.71 -19.79
CA PRO A 57 -11.18 3.99 -20.73
C PRO A 57 -10.45 3.57 -22.01
N LYS A 58 -9.69 4.48 -22.64
CA LYS A 58 -8.94 4.19 -23.88
C LYS A 58 -7.87 3.12 -23.70
N SER A 59 -7.28 3.00 -22.51
CA SER A 59 -6.33 1.92 -22.22
C SER A 59 -6.96 0.52 -22.18
N ALA A 60 -8.27 0.43 -21.92
CA ALA A 60 -9.03 -0.82 -21.83
C ALA A 60 -9.87 -1.12 -23.09
N ASP A 61 -10.00 -0.15 -23.99
CA ASP A 61 -10.82 -0.23 -25.20
C ASP A 61 -10.27 -1.25 -26.22
N LYS A 62 -10.93 -2.39 -26.33
CA LYS A 62 -10.53 -3.51 -27.21
C LYS A 62 -10.68 -3.21 -28.71
N THR A 63 -11.34 -2.12 -29.10
CA THR A 63 -11.44 -1.71 -30.51
C THR A 63 -10.15 -1.09 -31.03
N LEU A 64 -9.26 -0.65 -30.13
CA LEU A 64 -7.98 -0.04 -30.47
C LEU A 64 -6.88 -1.09 -30.65
N THR A 65 -5.86 -0.73 -31.45
CA THR A 65 -4.67 -1.57 -31.61
C THR A 65 -3.92 -1.75 -30.28
N GLN A 66 -3.18 -2.85 -30.15
CA GLN A 66 -2.36 -3.11 -28.97
C GLN A 66 -1.37 -1.96 -28.66
N LYS A 67 -0.78 -1.37 -29.71
CA LYS A 67 0.16 -0.24 -29.58
C LYS A 67 -0.53 0.99 -28.99
N GLN A 68 -1.74 1.34 -29.47
CA GLN A 68 -2.51 2.46 -28.93
C GLN A 68 -2.94 2.21 -27.48
N ARG A 69 -3.43 1.02 -27.16
CA ARG A 69 -3.79 0.66 -25.77
C ARG A 69 -2.60 0.79 -24.82
N SER A 70 -1.43 0.31 -25.24
CA SER A 70 -0.18 0.42 -24.47
C SER A 70 0.24 1.88 -24.24
N TYR A 71 0.12 2.73 -25.27
CA TYR A 71 0.37 4.17 -25.14
C TYR A 71 -0.57 4.84 -24.13
N TYR A 72 -1.88 4.61 -24.25
CA TYR A 72 -2.86 5.17 -23.30
C TYR A 72 -2.68 4.62 -21.89
N TYR A 73 -2.35 3.33 -21.77
CA TYR A 73 -2.03 2.70 -20.49
C TYR A 73 -0.84 3.40 -19.81
N THR A 74 0.20 3.70 -20.57
CA THR A 74 1.40 4.38 -20.06
C THR A 74 1.06 5.78 -19.53
N ILE A 75 0.29 6.56 -20.29
CA ILE A 75 -0.12 7.91 -19.87
C ILE A 75 -1.01 7.86 -18.62
N GLN A 76 -2.02 6.98 -18.56
CA GLN A 76 -2.86 6.91 -17.37
C GLN A 76 -2.09 6.42 -16.13
N GLN A 77 -1.02 5.63 -16.30
CA GLN A 77 -0.12 5.27 -15.19
C GLN A 77 0.70 6.49 -14.74
N ALA A 78 1.26 7.26 -15.68
CA ALA A 78 1.99 8.49 -15.35
C ALA A 78 1.10 9.48 -14.58
N LEU A 79 -0.12 9.73 -15.07
CA LEU A 79 -1.09 10.57 -14.38
C LEU A 79 -1.45 10.02 -13.00
N LYS A 80 -1.58 8.68 -12.83
CA LYS A 80 -1.82 8.06 -11.52
C LYS A 80 -0.70 8.38 -10.54
N VAL A 81 0.55 8.30 -10.98
CA VAL A 81 1.72 8.63 -10.14
C VAL A 81 1.68 10.09 -9.71
N PHE A 82 1.44 11.02 -10.64
CA PHE A 82 1.31 12.45 -10.29
C PHE A 82 0.22 12.70 -9.26
N ILE A 83 -1.00 12.20 -9.50
CA ILE A 83 -2.15 12.40 -8.60
C ILE A 83 -1.87 11.84 -7.20
N ASN A 84 -1.25 10.65 -7.11
CA ASN A 84 -0.94 10.04 -5.82
C ASN A 84 0.19 10.77 -5.08
N ALA A 85 1.15 11.34 -5.81
CA ALA A 85 2.21 12.15 -5.22
C ALA A 85 1.70 13.51 -4.70
N SER A 86 0.69 14.10 -5.37
CA SER A 86 0.11 15.40 -5.02
C SER A 86 -0.42 15.51 -3.59
N TYR A 87 -0.81 14.40 -2.95
CA TYR A 87 -1.21 14.41 -1.54
C TYR A 87 -0.02 14.67 -0.59
N GLY A 88 1.11 14.00 -0.83
CA GLY A 88 2.23 14.00 0.10
C GLY A 88 3.09 15.26 0.05
N VAL A 89 3.07 16.00 -1.05
CA VAL A 89 3.98 17.14 -1.27
C VAL A 89 3.75 18.28 -0.27
N PHE A 90 2.51 18.52 0.16
CA PHE A 90 2.18 19.57 1.12
C PHE A 90 2.74 19.35 2.52
N GLY A 91 3.07 18.10 2.88
CA GLY A 91 3.74 17.76 4.14
C GLY A 91 5.27 17.87 4.07
N SER A 92 5.84 18.15 2.89
CA SER A 92 7.29 18.23 2.70
C SER A 92 7.78 19.67 2.81
N LYS A 93 8.66 19.95 3.78
CA LYS A 93 9.28 21.28 3.95
C LYS A 93 10.08 21.76 2.74
N ASN A 94 10.47 20.85 1.84
CA ASN A 94 11.21 21.16 0.62
C ASN A 94 10.29 21.59 -0.54
N PHE A 95 8.97 21.47 -0.38
CA PHE A 95 8.02 21.88 -1.42
C PHE A 95 7.79 23.40 -1.33
N PRO A 96 7.94 24.16 -2.43
CA PRO A 96 7.76 25.63 -2.40
C PRO A 96 6.38 26.09 -1.91
N LEU A 97 5.34 25.27 -2.13
CA LEU A 97 3.98 25.52 -1.66
C LEU A 97 3.64 24.65 -0.44
N PHE A 98 4.63 24.33 0.40
CA PHE A 98 4.45 23.61 1.65
C PHE A 98 3.32 24.26 2.47
N CYS A 99 2.34 23.47 2.87
CA CYS A 99 1.18 23.94 3.62
C CYS A 99 0.66 22.81 4.50
N LEU A 100 1.05 22.80 5.77
CA LEU A 100 0.68 21.76 6.72
C LEU A 100 -0.85 21.64 6.91
N PRO A 101 -1.63 22.74 6.99
CA PRO A 101 -3.09 22.67 7.08
C PRO A 101 -3.75 21.93 5.91
N VAL A 102 -3.20 22.06 4.68
CA VAL A 102 -3.68 21.30 3.51
C VAL A 102 -3.40 19.81 3.66
N ALA A 103 -2.19 19.45 4.11
CA ALA A 103 -1.83 18.06 4.35
C ALA A 103 -2.71 17.43 5.43
N GLU A 104 -2.89 18.12 6.56
CA GLU A 104 -3.74 17.69 7.68
C GLU A 104 -5.21 17.60 7.29
N SER A 105 -5.73 18.57 6.54
CA SER A 105 -7.10 18.53 5.98
C SER A 105 -7.29 17.31 5.09
N THR A 106 -6.34 17.03 4.21
CA THR A 106 -6.43 15.86 3.32
C THR A 106 -6.40 14.55 4.12
N THR A 107 -5.51 14.43 5.12
CA THR A 107 -5.46 13.26 6.01
C THR A 107 -6.73 13.13 6.84
N GLY A 108 -7.24 14.23 7.38
CA GLY A 108 -8.44 14.30 8.23
C GLY A 108 -9.68 13.83 7.48
N ILE A 109 -9.93 14.38 6.28
CA ILE A 109 -11.02 13.93 5.41
C ILE A 109 -10.84 12.45 5.07
N GLY A 110 -9.64 12.01 4.68
CA GLY A 110 -9.38 10.61 4.35
C GLY A 110 -9.73 9.65 5.51
N GLN A 111 -9.28 9.98 6.73
CA GLN A 111 -9.61 9.19 7.91
C GLN A 111 -11.10 9.23 8.26
N TYR A 112 -11.74 10.40 8.15
CA TYR A 112 -13.16 10.54 8.36
C TYR A 112 -13.94 9.65 7.38
N SER A 113 -13.64 9.75 6.10
CA SER A 113 -14.29 8.97 5.04
C SER A 113 -14.13 7.48 5.24
N ILE A 114 -12.92 6.99 5.55
CA ILE A 114 -12.69 5.56 5.85
C ILE A 114 -13.53 5.11 7.04
N LYS A 115 -13.58 5.90 8.12
CA LYS A 115 -14.40 5.56 9.31
C LYS A 115 -15.89 5.50 8.99
N GLN A 116 -16.41 6.45 8.20
CA GLN A 116 -17.82 6.42 7.81
C GLN A 116 -18.13 5.26 6.86
N THR A 117 -17.24 4.95 5.91
CA THR A 117 -17.37 3.79 5.01
C THR A 117 -17.39 2.48 5.80
N ILE A 118 -16.56 2.36 6.84
CA ILE A 118 -16.56 1.19 7.74
C ILE A 118 -17.93 1.06 8.42
N LYS A 119 -18.45 2.13 9.01
CA LYS A 119 -19.77 2.13 9.66
C LYS A 119 -20.88 1.73 8.68
N LYS A 120 -20.90 2.33 7.48
CA LYS A 120 -21.89 2.01 6.46
C LYS A 120 -21.80 0.54 6.02
N ALA A 121 -20.60 -0.01 5.89
CA ALA A 121 -20.43 -1.42 5.56
C ALA A 121 -21.00 -2.32 6.67
N GLU A 122 -20.73 -2.00 7.94
CA GLU A 122 -21.26 -2.73 9.10
C GLU A 122 -22.79 -2.64 9.20
N GLU A 123 -23.39 -1.47 8.94
CA GLU A 123 -24.84 -1.27 8.86
C GLU A 123 -25.51 -2.16 7.81
N LEU A 124 -24.80 -2.43 6.71
CA LEU A 124 -25.26 -3.32 5.64
C LEU A 124 -24.97 -4.81 5.92
N GLY A 125 -24.51 -5.14 7.13
CA GLY A 125 -24.16 -6.49 7.53
C GLY A 125 -22.87 -7.01 6.88
N VAL A 126 -22.06 -6.14 6.28
CA VAL A 126 -20.77 -6.51 5.69
C VAL A 126 -19.68 -6.41 6.75
N LYS A 127 -19.06 -7.54 7.07
CA LYS A 127 -17.93 -7.58 8.01
C LYS A 127 -16.72 -6.87 7.41
N VAL A 128 -16.20 -5.88 8.12
CA VAL A 128 -14.94 -5.21 7.80
C VAL A 128 -13.78 -6.01 8.37
N LEU A 129 -12.78 -6.32 7.53
CA LEU A 129 -11.61 -7.12 7.91
C LEU A 129 -10.41 -6.24 8.26
N TYR A 130 -10.23 -5.13 7.55
CA TYR A 130 -9.09 -4.22 7.71
C TYR A 130 -9.40 -2.86 7.09
N GLY A 131 -8.80 -1.79 7.62
CA GLY A 131 -8.82 -0.46 7.05
C GLY A 131 -7.44 0.17 7.08
N ASP A 132 -7.03 0.78 5.96
CA ASP A 132 -5.80 1.58 5.84
C ASP A 132 -6.14 3.06 5.58
N THR A 133 -5.13 3.87 5.24
CA THR A 133 -5.30 5.30 4.96
C THR A 133 -6.25 5.59 3.78
N ASP A 134 -6.38 4.67 2.83
CA ASP A 134 -7.06 4.88 1.54
C ASP A 134 -7.89 3.68 1.05
N SER A 135 -8.02 2.63 1.86
CA SER A 135 -8.69 1.39 1.46
C SER A 135 -9.35 0.68 2.64
N VAL A 136 -10.46 0.00 2.37
CA VAL A 136 -11.19 -0.85 3.32
C VAL A 136 -11.33 -2.24 2.72
N PHE A 137 -11.07 -3.27 3.53
CA PHE A 137 -11.15 -4.67 3.14
C PHE A 137 -12.43 -5.24 3.73
N LEU A 138 -13.30 -5.75 2.85
CA LEU A 138 -14.61 -6.25 3.19
C LEU A 138 -14.66 -7.77 3.02
N SER A 139 -15.36 -8.45 3.92
CA SER A 139 -15.53 -9.90 3.89
C SER A 139 -16.67 -10.29 2.97
N ASN A 140 -16.34 -10.74 1.76
CA ASN A 140 -17.28 -11.29 0.78
C ASN A 140 -18.60 -10.49 0.60
N PRO A 141 -18.56 -9.16 0.38
CA PRO A 141 -19.77 -8.38 0.14
C PRO A 141 -20.44 -8.81 -1.17
N SER A 142 -21.78 -8.78 -1.21
CA SER A 142 -22.52 -8.93 -2.46
C SER A 142 -22.30 -7.73 -3.40
N LYS A 143 -22.52 -7.92 -4.70
CA LYS A 143 -22.47 -6.82 -5.68
C LYS A 143 -23.44 -5.68 -5.35
N ALA A 144 -24.60 -6.02 -4.78
CA ALA A 144 -25.59 -5.04 -4.35
C ALA A 144 -25.07 -4.19 -3.18
N GLN A 145 -24.49 -4.83 -2.15
CA GLN A 145 -23.86 -4.12 -1.02
C GLN A 145 -22.68 -3.25 -1.48
N MET A 146 -21.81 -3.76 -2.37
CA MET A 146 -20.71 -2.98 -2.93
C MET A 146 -21.20 -1.73 -3.66
N LYS A 147 -22.24 -1.88 -4.49
CA LYS A 147 -22.85 -0.77 -5.21
C LYS A 147 -23.48 0.24 -4.24
N GLU A 148 -24.20 -0.23 -3.23
CA GLU A 148 -24.80 0.65 -2.23
C GLU A 148 -23.75 1.45 -1.45
N ILE A 149 -22.65 0.81 -1.01
CA ILE A 149 -21.55 1.51 -0.32
C ILE A 149 -20.92 2.57 -1.24
N SER A 150 -20.71 2.25 -2.52
CA SER A 150 -20.13 3.19 -3.49
C SER A 150 -21.07 4.37 -3.77
N ASP A 151 -22.36 4.08 -4.02
CA ASP A 151 -23.39 5.10 -4.28
C ASP A 151 -23.58 6.02 -3.06
N TRP A 152 -23.60 5.45 -1.85
CA TRP A 152 -23.66 6.19 -0.59
C TRP A 152 -22.41 7.06 -0.39
N SER A 153 -21.21 6.54 -0.61
CA SER A 153 -19.97 7.31 -0.45
C SER A 153 -19.92 8.48 -1.42
N LYS A 154 -20.40 8.28 -2.65
CA LYS A 154 -20.48 9.35 -3.64
C LYS A 154 -21.44 10.45 -3.21
N LYS A 155 -22.58 10.09 -2.61
CA LYS A 155 -23.62 11.03 -2.18
C LYS A 155 -23.27 11.78 -0.89
N GLU A 156 -22.74 11.08 0.12
CA GLU A 156 -22.57 11.61 1.47
C GLU A 156 -21.14 12.10 1.75
N LEU A 157 -20.15 11.60 1.01
CA LEU A 157 -18.73 11.91 1.20
C LEU A 157 -18.08 12.58 -0.02
N ASP A 158 -18.78 12.69 -1.15
CA ASP A 158 -18.24 13.18 -2.43
C ASP A 158 -17.01 12.37 -2.89
N LEU A 159 -16.99 11.06 -2.58
CA LEU A 159 -15.89 10.17 -2.92
C LEU A 159 -16.35 8.97 -3.73
N ASP A 160 -15.78 8.83 -4.93
CA ASP A 160 -15.93 7.63 -5.76
C ASP A 160 -15.08 6.48 -5.18
N LEU A 161 -15.73 5.47 -4.58
CA LEU A 161 -15.10 4.22 -4.16
C LEU A 161 -15.16 3.19 -5.29
N GLU A 162 -14.04 2.55 -5.61
CA GLU A 162 -13.92 1.49 -6.61
C GLU A 162 -13.50 0.16 -5.96
N GLU A 163 -14.02 -0.96 -6.46
CA GLU A 163 -13.46 -2.29 -6.15
C GLU A 163 -12.09 -2.41 -6.84
N GLU A 164 -11.00 -2.38 -6.05
CA GLU A 164 -9.65 -2.49 -6.62
C GLU A 164 -9.16 -3.93 -6.72
N LYS A 165 -9.44 -4.76 -5.70
CA LYS A 165 -8.88 -6.11 -5.57
C LYS A 165 -9.86 -7.09 -4.92
N THR A 166 -9.95 -8.26 -5.51
CA THR A 166 -10.71 -9.39 -4.99
C THR A 166 -9.75 -10.52 -4.61
N TYR A 167 -9.70 -10.86 -3.33
CA TYR A 167 -8.85 -11.92 -2.80
C TYR A 167 -9.67 -13.20 -2.58
N GLN A 168 -9.19 -14.35 -3.04
CA GLN A 168 -9.75 -15.65 -2.63
C GLN A 168 -9.28 -16.06 -1.23
N PHE A 169 -8.08 -15.61 -0.86
CA PHE A 169 -7.43 -15.91 0.41
C PHE A 169 -6.73 -14.63 0.87
N LEU A 170 -6.98 -14.26 2.11
CA LEU A 170 -6.40 -13.08 2.73
C LEU A 170 -6.01 -13.40 4.17
N ALA A 171 -4.72 -13.32 4.46
CA ALA A 171 -4.17 -13.40 5.81
C ALA A 171 -3.65 -12.04 6.23
N LEU A 172 -4.35 -11.43 7.20
CA LEU A 172 -3.99 -10.15 7.79
C LEU A 172 -3.24 -10.39 9.10
N SER A 173 -2.13 -9.68 9.30
CA SER A 173 -1.48 -9.64 10.62
C SER A 173 -2.02 -8.47 11.45
N GLN A 174 -1.68 -8.44 12.75
CA GLN A 174 -1.99 -7.29 13.62
C GLN A 174 -1.23 -6.00 13.24
N ARG A 175 -0.19 -6.10 12.39
CA ARG A 175 0.60 -4.94 11.98
C ARG A 175 -0.04 -4.29 10.75
N LYS A 176 -0.10 -2.96 10.75
CA LYS A 176 -0.53 -2.19 9.56
C LYS A 176 0.33 -2.54 8.34
N LYS A 177 -0.29 -2.58 7.16
CA LYS A 177 0.35 -2.86 5.87
C LYS A 177 1.13 -4.18 5.84
N ASN A 178 0.70 -5.16 6.63
CA ASN A 178 1.36 -6.46 6.72
C ASN A 178 0.35 -7.59 6.52
N TYR A 179 0.32 -8.13 5.31
CA TYR A 179 -0.64 -9.15 4.89
C TYR A 179 -0.14 -9.96 3.68
N ILE A 180 -0.76 -11.12 3.49
CA ILE A 180 -0.69 -11.95 2.28
C ILE A 180 -2.10 -12.01 1.69
N GLY A 181 -2.24 -11.67 0.42
CA GLY A 181 -3.47 -11.86 -0.33
C GLY A 181 -3.20 -12.61 -1.62
N ILE A 182 -4.11 -13.53 -1.98
CA ILE A 182 -4.07 -14.23 -3.27
C ILE A 182 -5.26 -13.77 -4.08
N TYR A 183 -5.01 -13.24 -5.27
CA TYR A 183 -6.08 -12.75 -6.14
C TYR A 183 -6.94 -13.89 -6.65
N LYS A 184 -8.25 -13.67 -6.69
CA LYS A 184 -9.24 -14.67 -7.09
C LYS A 184 -9.05 -15.15 -8.54
N ASP A 185 -8.78 -14.23 -9.46
CA ASP A 185 -8.75 -14.55 -10.90
C ASP A 185 -7.38 -15.06 -11.36
N THR A 186 -6.30 -14.40 -10.95
CA THR A 186 -4.95 -14.67 -11.48
C THR A 186 -4.10 -15.56 -10.57
N LYS A 187 -4.59 -15.90 -9.37
CA LYS A 187 -3.80 -16.53 -8.29
C LYS A 187 -2.51 -15.76 -7.95
N HIS A 188 -2.41 -14.50 -8.35
CA HIS A 188 -1.25 -13.67 -8.06
C HIS A 188 -1.13 -13.42 -6.56
N VAL A 189 0.10 -13.51 -6.04
CA VAL A 189 0.37 -13.34 -4.61
C VAL A 189 0.76 -11.88 -4.33
N ASP A 190 -0.17 -11.14 -3.72
CA ASP A 190 0.09 -9.82 -3.16
C ASP A 190 0.63 -9.95 -1.74
N ILE A 191 1.86 -9.48 -1.53
CA ILE A 191 2.53 -9.51 -0.22
C ILE A 191 2.92 -8.08 0.13
N LYS A 192 2.47 -7.63 1.30
CA LYS A 192 2.84 -6.34 1.89
C LYS A 192 3.49 -6.54 3.26
N GLY A 193 4.55 -5.78 3.53
CA GLY A 193 5.16 -5.67 4.86
C GLY A 193 5.90 -6.90 5.40
N LEU A 194 5.85 -8.06 4.72
CA LEU A 194 6.48 -9.29 5.20
C LEU A 194 7.99 -9.33 4.97
N VAL A 195 8.70 -9.88 5.95
CA VAL A 195 10.16 -9.99 5.95
C VAL A 195 10.67 -10.79 4.76
N VAL A 196 9.95 -11.84 4.35
CA VAL A 196 10.36 -12.74 3.27
C VAL A 196 10.63 -12.06 1.92
N LYS A 197 10.02 -10.90 1.66
CA LYS A 197 10.30 -10.09 0.46
C LYS A 197 11.60 -9.29 0.55
N LYS A 198 12.20 -9.17 1.73
CA LYS A 198 13.44 -8.42 1.92
C LYS A 198 14.64 -9.22 1.42
N LYS A 199 15.57 -8.54 0.75
CA LYS A 199 16.80 -9.12 0.17
C LYS A 199 17.68 -9.84 1.20
N ASN A 200 17.62 -9.42 2.47
CA ASN A 200 18.39 -9.99 3.56
C ASN A 200 17.77 -11.25 4.17
N THR A 201 16.66 -11.76 3.62
CA THR A 201 16.09 -13.02 4.09
C THR A 201 16.89 -14.20 3.52
N PRO A 202 17.35 -15.15 4.37
CA PRO A 202 17.99 -16.39 3.93
C PRO A 202 17.16 -17.16 2.90
N GLU A 203 17.85 -17.86 2.00
CA GLU A 203 17.21 -18.53 0.87
C GLU A 203 16.37 -19.73 1.30
N PHE A 204 16.80 -20.47 2.33
CA PHE A 204 15.98 -21.58 2.85
C PHE A 204 14.61 -21.11 3.36
N ILE A 205 14.53 -19.91 3.95
CA ILE A 205 13.27 -19.33 4.42
C ILE A 205 12.39 -18.97 3.22
N LYS A 206 12.96 -18.41 2.16
CA LYS A 206 12.21 -18.10 0.93
C LYS A 206 11.69 -19.37 0.27
N LYS A 207 12.50 -20.43 0.16
CA LYS A 207 12.09 -21.73 -0.38
C LYS A 207 10.93 -22.34 0.42
N ALA A 208 11.05 -22.38 1.76
CA ALA A 208 9.97 -22.86 2.62
C ALA A 208 8.70 -22.02 2.46
N PHE A 209 8.82 -20.70 2.40
CA PHE A 209 7.68 -19.81 2.22
C PHE A 209 7.02 -19.98 0.84
N SER A 210 7.79 -20.18 -0.23
CA SER A 210 7.27 -20.48 -1.56
C SER A 210 6.42 -21.77 -1.57
N GLN A 211 6.86 -22.82 -0.85
CA GLN A 211 6.05 -24.04 -0.68
C GLN A 211 4.72 -23.74 0.00
N LEU A 212 4.74 -22.91 1.06
CA LEU A 212 3.51 -22.48 1.73
C LEU A 212 2.60 -21.69 0.80
N LEU A 213 3.15 -20.80 -0.03
CA LEU A 213 2.36 -20.02 -1.00
C LEU A 213 1.66 -20.91 -2.02
N GLU A 214 2.29 -21.99 -2.50
CA GLU A 214 1.65 -22.91 -3.44
C GLU A 214 0.43 -23.59 -2.83
N ILE A 215 0.49 -23.96 -1.54
CA ILE A 215 -0.66 -24.50 -0.80
C ILE A 215 -1.75 -23.43 -0.67
N LEU A 216 -1.39 -22.22 -0.22
CA LEU A 216 -2.35 -21.13 -0.02
C LEU A 216 -3.09 -20.76 -1.31
N LYS A 217 -2.46 -20.86 -2.49
CA LYS A 217 -3.09 -20.61 -3.81
C LYS A 217 -4.24 -21.55 -4.13
N GLN A 218 -4.26 -22.74 -3.55
CA GLN A 218 -5.32 -23.72 -3.77
C GLN A 218 -6.52 -23.51 -2.83
N ILE A 219 -6.35 -22.74 -1.75
CA ILE A 219 -7.39 -22.54 -0.74
C ILE A 219 -8.42 -21.53 -1.24
N THR A 220 -9.68 -21.96 -1.25
CA THR A 220 -10.84 -21.16 -1.67
C THR A 220 -11.92 -21.04 -0.61
N ASN A 221 -11.88 -21.88 0.44
CA ASN A 221 -12.84 -21.89 1.54
C ASN A 221 -12.17 -22.32 2.87
N ASP A 222 -12.91 -22.21 3.97
CA ASP A 222 -12.41 -22.48 5.31
C ASP A 222 -12.13 -23.96 5.57
N ASP A 223 -12.87 -24.88 4.95
CA ASP A 223 -12.66 -26.33 5.12
C ASP A 223 -11.34 -26.78 4.49
N GLU A 224 -11.07 -26.33 3.27
CA GLU A 224 -9.78 -26.49 2.60
C GLU A 224 -8.65 -25.88 3.44
N PHE A 225 -8.88 -24.73 4.06
CA PHE A 225 -7.90 -24.12 4.95
C PHE A 225 -7.62 -24.99 6.17
N GLN A 226 -8.62 -25.58 6.83
CA GLN A 226 -8.39 -26.44 7.98
C GLN A 226 -7.59 -27.70 7.62
N LEU A 227 -7.81 -28.28 6.43
CA LEU A 227 -7.03 -29.40 5.94
C LEU A 227 -5.57 -28.98 5.65
N ALA A 228 -5.41 -27.92 4.86
CA ALA A 228 -4.11 -27.37 4.47
C ALA A 228 -3.29 -26.89 5.69
N ARG A 229 -3.96 -26.41 6.76
CA ARG A 229 -3.31 -25.95 7.99
C ARG A 229 -2.41 -27.03 8.61
N LYS A 230 -2.84 -28.30 8.60
CA LYS A 230 -2.04 -29.40 9.14
C LYS A 230 -0.74 -29.58 8.34
N GLU A 231 -0.85 -29.51 7.02
CA GLU A 231 0.29 -29.60 6.10
C GLU A 231 1.24 -28.40 6.27
N ILE A 232 0.71 -27.18 6.30
CA ILE A 232 1.47 -25.94 6.53
C ILE A 232 2.28 -26.05 7.84
N ILE A 233 1.65 -26.48 8.93
CA ILE A 233 2.32 -26.67 10.21
C ILE A 233 3.42 -27.74 10.10
N ALA A 234 3.18 -28.83 9.39
CA ALA A 234 4.17 -29.89 9.20
C ALA A 234 5.38 -29.38 8.41
N ILE A 235 5.19 -28.62 7.33
CA ILE A 235 6.26 -28.00 6.53
C ILE A 235 7.11 -27.08 7.40
N VAL A 236 6.48 -26.21 8.20
CA VAL A 236 7.20 -25.29 9.09
C VAL A 236 8.00 -26.06 10.14
N LYS A 237 7.39 -27.06 10.80
CA LYS A 237 8.08 -27.88 11.80
C LYS A 237 9.24 -28.69 11.21
N ASN A 238 9.06 -29.23 10.00
CA ASN A 238 10.11 -30.01 9.33
C ASN A 238 11.28 -29.11 8.91
N ASN A 239 11.01 -27.92 8.39
CA ASN A 239 12.06 -26.95 8.10
C ASN A 239 12.80 -26.51 9.36
N LEU A 240 12.09 -26.24 10.46
CA LEU A 240 12.71 -25.89 11.75
C LEU A 240 13.65 -26.99 12.25
N LYS A 241 13.25 -28.26 12.14
CA LYS A 241 14.09 -29.41 12.52
C LYS A 241 15.34 -29.60 11.65
N LYS A 242 15.36 -29.05 10.43
CA LYS A 242 16.49 -29.15 9.49
C LYS A 242 17.56 -28.09 9.78
N ILE A 243 17.21 -26.98 10.41
CA ILE A 243 18.14 -25.89 10.74
C ILE A 243 19.26 -26.45 11.62
N GLY A 244 20.52 -26.21 11.21
CA GLY A 244 21.72 -26.66 11.92
C GLY A 244 22.06 -28.14 11.76
N LYS A 245 21.27 -28.94 11.03
CA LYS A 245 21.62 -30.34 10.74
C LYS A 245 22.59 -30.45 9.57
N VAL A 246 23.53 -31.40 9.69
CA VAL A 246 24.55 -31.69 8.66
C VAL A 246 23.87 -32.05 7.35
N GLY A 247 24.24 -31.38 6.26
CA GLY A 247 23.72 -31.63 4.91
C GLY A 247 22.27 -31.17 4.65
N ALA A 248 21.60 -30.53 5.62
CA ALA A 248 20.19 -30.16 5.46
C ALA A 248 19.98 -28.88 4.63
N PHE A 249 20.91 -27.94 4.71
CA PHE A 249 20.96 -26.69 3.94
C PHE A 249 22.41 -26.36 3.62
N THR A 250 22.68 -25.73 2.47
CA THR A 250 24.05 -25.28 2.14
C THR A 250 24.40 -24.02 2.92
N LEU A 251 25.68 -23.62 2.96
CA LEU A 251 26.08 -22.37 3.62
C LEU A 251 25.45 -21.14 2.95
N GLU A 252 25.28 -21.19 1.63
CA GLU A 252 24.64 -20.15 0.82
C GLU A 252 23.17 -19.99 1.18
N ASP A 253 22.48 -21.08 1.53
CA ASP A 253 21.08 -21.02 1.95
C ASP A 253 20.90 -20.19 3.23
N TYR A 254 21.90 -20.19 4.13
CA TYR A 254 21.92 -19.40 5.37
C TYR A 254 22.37 -17.95 5.17
N ALA A 255 22.88 -17.59 3.98
CA ALA A 255 23.49 -16.29 3.76
C ALA A 255 22.49 -15.13 3.96
N ILE A 256 22.92 -14.11 4.70
CA ILE A 256 22.18 -12.87 4.93
C ILE A 256 22.87 -11.74 4.19
N ASN A 257 22.24 -11.25 3.13
CA ASN A 257 22.80 -10.19 2.29
C ASN A 257 22.40 -8.80 2.80
N ILE A 258 23.37 -8.00 3.24
CA ILE A 258 23.17 -6.64 3.75
C ILE A 258 24.17 -5.70 3.06
N SER A 259 23.68 -4.61 2.50
CA SER A 259 24.51 -3.55 1.93
C SER A 259 25.00 -2.59 3.00
N LEU A 260 26.29 -2.27 3.00
CA LEU A 260 26.88 -1.23 3.82
C LEU A 260 26.33 0.14 3.41
N GLN A 261 25.85 0.93 4.38
CA GLN A 261 25.26 2.25 4.13
C GLN A 261 26.27 3.41 4.27
N LYS A 262 27.45 3.12 4.80
CA LYS A 262 28.54 4.07 5.12
C LYS A 262 29.87 3.33 5.01
N HIS A 263 30.98 4.06 5.03
CA HIS A 263 32.30 3.42 5.13
C HIS A 263 32.47 2.75 6.50
N LEU A 264 33.26 1.67 6.55
CA LEU A 264 33.45 0.87 7.77
C LEU A 264 33.95 1.72 8.96
N LYS A 265 34.84 2.68 8.69
CA LYS A 265 35.37 3.62 9.69
C LYS A 265 34.32 4.53 10.34
N ASP A 266 33.19 4.76 9.67
CA ASP A 266 32.14 5.67 10.15
C ASP A 266 31.17 4.98 11.13
N TYR A 267 31.31 3.66 11.33
CA TYR A 267 30.54 2.89 12.32
C TYR A 267 31.22 2.95 13.69
N ILE A 268 31.10 4.09 14.36
CA ILE A 268 31.81 4.37 15.63
C ILE A 268 31.06 3.95 16.90
N LYS A 269 29.73 4.12 16.95
CA LYS A 269 28.94 3.88 18.19
C LYS A 269 28.39 2.47 18.27
N THR A 270 27.77 2.03 17.19
CA THR A 270 27.16 0.70 17.09
C THR A 270 27.77 0.03 15.88
N ILE A 271 28.36 -1.14 16.09
CA ILE A 271 28.95 -1.97 15.02
C ILE A 271 28.01 -3.17 14.79
N PRO A 272 27.15 -3.11 13.76
CA PRO A 272 26.24 -4.20 13.41
C PRO A 272 26.98 -5.48 13.01
N GLN A 273 26.29 -6.62 13.06
CA GLN A 273 26.87 -7.93 12.72
C GLN A 273 27.53 -7.98 11.34
N HIS A 274 26.90 -7.40 10.31
CA HIS A 274 27.46 -7.37 8.95
C HIS A 274 28.73 -6.51 8.85
N VAL A 275 28.85 -5.46 9.65
CA VAL A 275 30.06 -4.63 9.75
C VAL A 275 31.18 -5.40 10.48
N ARG A 276 30.84 -6.11 11.57
CA ARG A 276 31.79 -7.00 12.27
C ARG A 276 32.33 -8.09 11.35
N ALA A 277 31.45 -8.72 10.55
CA ALA A 277 31.85 -9.72 9.57
C ALA A 277 32.79 -9.15 8.50
N ALA A 278 32.52 -7.94 8.01
CA ALA A 278 33.41 -7.26 7.06
C ALA A 278 34.79 -6.94 7.67
N ASN A 279 34.83 -6.43 8.90
CA ASN A 279 36.09 -6.17 9.60
C ASN A 279 36.90 -7.47 9.83
N ALA A 280 36.25 -8.53 10.32
CA ALA A 280 36.91 -9.82 10.53
C ALA A 280 37.44 -10.43 9.22
N PHE A 281 36.75 -10.22 8.10
CA PHE A 281 37.24 -10.60 6.78
C PHE A 281 38.50 -9.81 6.40
N ILE A 282 38.49 -8.50 6.57
CA ILE A 282 39.66 -7.65 6.28
C ILE A 282 40.86 -8.04 7.15
N GLU A 283 40.66 -8.23 8.45
CA GLU A 283 41.70 -8.68 9.38
C GLU A 283 42.31 -10.01 8.96
N ARG A 284 41.46 -10.97 8.55
CA ARG A 284 41.90 -12.27 8.05
C ARG A 284 42.72 -12.16 6.76
N GLU A 285 42.29 -11.33 5.81
CA GLU A 285 43.02 -11.16 4.55
C GLU A 285 44.35 -10.42 4.75
N ILE A 286 44.41 -9.43 5.65
CA ILE A 286 45.67 -8.78 6.05
C ILE A 286 46.61 -9.79 6.71
N ALA A 287 46.10 -10.66 7.59
CA ALA A 287 46.90 -11.69 8.25
C ALA A 287 47.46 -12.73 7.28
N LYS A 288 46.76 -13.06 6.19
CA LYS A 288 47.26 -13.94 5.13
C LYS A 288 48.33 -13.31 4.24
N ALA A 289 48.34 -11.98 4.15
CA ALA A 289 49.25 -11.23 3.29
C ALA A 289 50.59 -10.88 3.98
N LYS A 290 50.70 -11.12 5.28
CA LYS A 290 51.94 -11.01 6.07
C LYS A 290 52.60 -12.36 6.21
#